data_AF-A0A948RVT9-F1
#
_entry.id   AF-A0A948RVT9-F1
#
_cell.length_a   1.000
_cell.length_b   1.000
_cell.length_c   1.000
_cell.angle_alpha   90.00
_cell.angle_beta   90.00
_cell.angle_gamma   90.00
#
_symmetry.space_group_name_H-M   'P 1'
#
loop_
_entity.id
_entity.type
_entity.pdbx_description
1 polymer ?
#
loop_
_entity_poly.entity_id
_entity_poly.type
_entity_poly.pdbx_seq_one_letter_code
_entity_poly.pdbx_strand_id
1 'polypeptide(L)'
;MSYKSWDGGEIASGFWGSLSSYCGTSGDTMNIEDVLGDEYREMQEEYLVQIRSSLDQMKHDLDGGDLISIRRTSHSLKGSAGMFGYDRVGELGSQIEQAALAEDVIHIEPLLIELEETYQEIRQRAA
;
A
#
# COMPACT_ATOMS: atom_id res chain seq x y z
N MET A 1 27.69 6.26 -1.42
CA MET A 1 26.49 6.09 -2.26
C MET A 1 25.39 6.91 -1.62
N SER A 2 25.00 8.02 -2.25
CA SER A 2 24.03 8.97 -1.71
C SER A 2 22.65 8.57 -2.21
N TYR A 3 21.81 8.03 -1.32
CA TYR A 3 20.39 7.85 -1.60
C TYR A 3 19.77 9.23 -1.73
N LYS A 4 19.40 9.60 -2.96
CA LYS A 4 18.70 10.85 -3.22
C LYS A 4 17.31 10.73 -2.62
N SER A 5 17.03 11.63 -1.68
CA SER A 5 15.72 11.96 -1.15
C SER A 5 14.71 12.08 -2.29
N TRP A 6 13.59 11.39 -2.16
CA TRP A 6 12.48 11.42 -3.11
C TRP A 6 11.76 12.79 -3.03
N ASP A 7 11.84 13.58 -4.09
CA ASP A 7 11.00 14.77 -4.35
C ASP A 7 9.70 14.33 -5.08
N GLY A 8 8.98 13.39 -4.48
CA GLY A 8 7.67 12.95 -4.93
C GLY A 8 6.58 13.82 -4.30
N GLY A 9 6.18 14.88 -5.01
CA GLY A 9 4.96 15.69 -4.84
C GLY A 9 4.29 15.74 -3.47
N GLU A 10 4.31 16.92 -2.84
CA GLU A 10 3.69 17.28 -1.55
C GLU A 10 2.18 16.99 -1.39
N ILE A 11 1.52 16.35 -2.37
CA ILE A 11 0.11 15.97 -2.34
C ILE A 11 -0.14 14.54 -1.79
N ALA A 12 0.81 13.61 -1.91
CA ALA A 12 0.57 12.19 -1.61
C ALA A 12 0.62 11.86 -0.11
N SER A 13 1.58 12.41 0.64
CA SER A 13 1.70 12.12 2.08
C SER A 13 0.52 12.63 2.91
N GLY A 14 -0.10 13.73 2.49
CA GLY A 14 -1.28 14.31 3.16
C GLY A 14 -2.60 13.63 2.81
N PHE A 15 -2.83 13.35 1.52
CA PHE A 15 -4.07 12.74 1.04
C PHE A 15 -4.25 11.32 1.57
N TRP A 16 -3.22 10.48 1.46
CA TRP A 16 -3.26 9.09 1.92
C TRP A 16 -3.16 8.96 3.44
N GLY A 17 -2.39 9.83 4.09
CA GLY A 17 -2.31 9.90 5.54
C GLY A 17 -3.65 10.29 6.19
N SER A 18 -4.41 11.19 5.56
CA SER A 18 -5.77 11.54 5.99
C SER A 18 -6.73 10.36 5.81
N LEU A 19 -6.68 9.67 4.67
CA LEU A 19 -7.53 8.50 4.36
C LEU A 19 -7.27 7.30 5.28
N SER A 20 -6.03 7.09 5.73
CA SER A 20 -5.69 6.10 6.76
C SER A 20 -6.51 6.31 8.05
N SER A 21 -6.81 7.57 8.39
CA SER A 21 -7.64 7.92 9.56
C SER A 21 -9.14 7.66 9.37
N TYR A 22 -9.60 7.60 8.11
CA TYR A 22 -11.01 7.30 7.76
C TYR A 22 -11.27 5.79 7.57
N CYS A 23 -10.22 4.96 7.55
CA CYS A 23 -10.29 3.51 7.44
C CYS A 23 -10.68 2.88 8.80
N GLY A 24 -11.98 2.90 9.09
CA GLY A 24 -12.50 2.32 10.33
C GLY A 24 -14.01 2.29 10.38
N THR A 25 -14.66 1.47 9.55
CA THR A 25 -15.89 0.69 9.82
C THR A 25 -16.37 0.06 8.51
N SER A 26 -16.47 -1.27 8.52
CA SER A 26 -16.90 -2.09 7.40
C SER A 26 -18.35 -1.74 6.98
N GLY A 27 -18.60 -1.58 5.68
CA GLY A 27 -19.97 -1.59 5.13
C GLY A 27 -20.13 -0.90 3.79
N ASP A 28 -19.59 0.31 3.65
CA ASP A 28 -19.87 1.19 2.51
C ASP A 28 -18.57 1.79 1.95
N THR A 29 -17.71 0.95 1.35
CA THR A 29 -16.64 1.48 0.50
C THR A 29 -17.30 2.10 -0.74
N MET A 30 -17.39 3.43 -0.78
CA MET A 30 -17.78 4.14 -2.00
C MET A 30 -16.86 3.68 -3.13
N ASN A 31 -17.45 3.11 -4.19
CA ASN A 31 -16.70 2.80 -5.39
C ASN A 31 -16.26 4.12 -6.02
N ILE A 32 -14.97 4.42 -5.92
CA ILE A 32 -14.44 5.70 -6.37
C ILE A 32 -14.46 5.79 -7.91
N GLU A 33 -14.56 4.65 -8.62
CA GLU A 33 -14.84 4.58 -10.07
C GLU A 33 -16.14 5.28 -10.45
N ASP A 34 -17.22 5.00 -9.70
CA ASP A 34 -18.56 5.50 -9.99
C ASP A 34 -18.69 7.01 -9.74
N VAL A 35 -17.78 7.58 -8.96
CA VAL A 35 -17.77 8.99 -8.56
C VAL A 35 -16.85 9.84 -9.44
N LEU A 36 -15.71 9.29 -9.88
CA LEU A 36 -14.62 10.08 -10.48
C LEU A 36 -14.46 9.96 -11.99
N GLY A 37 -15.09 8.98 -12.65
CA GLY A 37 -15.06 8.88 -14.12
C GLY A 37 -13.64 8.91 -14.71
N ASP A 38 -13.33 9.91 -15.54
CA ASP A 38 -12.02 10.03 -16.21
C ASP A 38 -10.86 10.34 -15.23
N GLU A 39 -11.11 11.00 -14.10
CA GLU A 39 -10.10 11.31 -13.07
C GLU A 39 -9.66 10.05 -12.30
N TYR A 40 -10.46 8.98 -12.38
CA TYR A 40 -10.14 7.70 -11.73
C TYR A 40 -8.83 7.09 -12.23
N ARG A 41 -8.51 7.24 -13.52
CA ARG A 41 -7.27 6.71 -14.09
C ARG A 41 -6.02 7.38 -13.53
N GLU A 42 -6.09 8.70 -13.30
CA GLU A 42 -4.98 9.45 -12.70
C GLU A 42 -4.77 9.01 -11.25
N MET A 43 -5.85 8.86 -10.48
CA MET A 43 -5.75 8.36 -9.11
C MET A 43 -5.27 6.91 -9.03
N GLN A 44 -5.64 6.05 -9.98
CA GLN A 44 -5.11 4.69 -10.06
C GLN A 44 -3.59 4.69 -10.28
N GLU A 45 -3.07 5.53 -11.16
CA GLU A 45 -1.62 5.64 -11.37
C GLU A 45 -0.90 6.15 -10.12
N GLU A 46 -1.46 7.16 -9.44
CA GLU A 46 -0.94 7.63 -8.15
C GLU A 46 -0.94 6.54 -7.09
N TYR A 47 -2.01 5.73 -7.05
CA TYR A 47 -2.11 4.61 -6.11
C TYR A 47 -1.07 3.53 -6.41
N LEU A 48 -0.77 3.24 -7.68
CA LEU A 48 0.29 2.32 -8.05
C LEU A 48 1.67 2.81 -7.59
N VAL A 49 1.93 4.12 -7.69
CA VAL A 49 3.14 4.72 -7.11
C VAL A 49 3.18 4.53 -5.59
N GLN A 50 2.04 4.67 -4.90
CA GLN A 50 1.94 4.45 -3.46
C GLN A 50 2.20 2.99 -3.06
N ILE A 51 1.63 2.01 -3.77
CA ILE A 51 1.88 0.57 -3.53
C ILE A 51 3.39 0.33 -3.61
N ARG A 52 4.03 0.83 -4.68
CA ARG A 52 5.47 0.66 -4.88
C ARG A 52 6.29 1.27 -3.75
N SER A 53 5.99 2.50 -3.36
CA SER A 53 6.69 3.18 -2.27
C SER A 53 6.51 2.48 -0.93
N SER A 54 5.29 2.00 -0.64
CA SER A 54 4.99 1.25 0.59
C SER A 54 5.77 -0.06 0.65
N LEU A 55 5.88 -0.75 -0.49
CA LEU A 55 6.62 -1.99 -0.62
C LEU A 55 8.13 -1.78 -0.45
N ASP A 56 8.70 -0.77 -1.09
CA ASP A 56 10.13 -0.43 -0.94
C ASP A 56 10.44 -0.04 0.52
N GLN A 57 9.54 0.70 1.19
CA GLN A 57 9.67 1.03 2.61
C GLN A 57 9.60 -0.22 3.51
N MET A 58 8.63 -1.12 3.31
CA MET A 58 8.52 -2.34 4.11
C MET A 58 9.72 -3.28 3.93
N LYS A 59 10.30 -3.36 2.73
CA LYS A 59 11.55 -4.10 2.50
C LYS A 59 12.71 -3.49 3.28
N HIS A 60 12.85 -2.17 3.24
CA HIS A 60 13.88 -1.47 4.01
C HIS A 60 13.72 -1.65 5.54
N ASP A 61 12.48 -1.54 6.02
CA ASP A 61 12.17 -1.71 7.44
C ASP A 61 12.39 -3.16 7.89
N LEU A 62 12.14 -4.14 7.03
CA LEU A 62 12.43 -5.55 7.29
C LEU A 62 13.93 -5.79 7.46
N ASP A 63 14.75 -5.24 6.55
CA ASP A 63 16.22 -5.30 6.66
C ASP A 63 16.72 -4.60 7.93
N GLY A 64 16.05 -3.54 8.36
CA GLY A 64 16.34 -2.78 9.59
C GLY A 64 15.76 -3.38 10.87
N GLY A 65 14.88 -4.39 10.77
CA GLY A 65 14.16 -4.97 11.90
C GLY A 65 13.07 -4.07 12.51
N ASP A 66 12.59 -3.04 11.80
CA ASP A 66 11.55 -2.12 12.28
C ASP A 66 10.13 -2.64 11.98
N LEU A 67 9.72 -3.64 12.76
CA LEU A 67 8.39 -4.25 12.63
C LEU A 67 7.24 -3.29 12.94
N ILE A 68 7.49 -2.23 13.74
CA ILE A 68 6.48 -1.22 14.05
C ILE A 68 6.19 -0.38 12.81
N SER A 69 7.24 -0.01 12.07
CA SER A 69 7.10 0.70 10.80
C SER A 69 6.41 -0.16 9.74
N ILE A 70 6.81 -1.44 9.59
CA ILE A 70 6.14 -2.38 8.68
C ILE A 70 4.65 -2.44 8.96
N ARG A 71 4.26 -2.62 10.23
CA ARG A 71 2.85 -2.67 10.63
C ARG A 71 2.08 -1.40 10.23
N ARG A 72 2.67 -0.21 10.43
CA ARG A 72 2.00 1.06 10.10
C ARG A 72 1.82 1.23 8.59
N THR A 73 2.87 0.91 7.84
CA THR A 73 2.86 0.97 6.37
C THR A 73 1.84 -0.01 5.80
N SER A 74 1.84 -1.26 6.27
CA SER A 74 0.91 -2.30 5.83
C SER A 74 -0.55 -2.01 6.22
N HIS A 75 -0.79 -1.45 7.41
CA HIS A 75 -2.12 -1.00 7.83
C HIS A 75 -2.69 0.06 6.89
N SER A 76 -1.86 1.04 6.51
CA SER A 76 -2.27 2.13 5.63
C SER A 76 -2.50 1.62 4.21
N LEU A 77 -1.64 0.73 3.71
CA LEU A 77 -1.79 0.07 2.41
C LEU A 77 -3.07 -0.76 2.32
N LYS A 78 -3.38 -1.53 3.38
CA LYS A 78 -4.62 -2.30 3.49
C LYS A 78 -5.86 -1.39 3.36
N GLY A 79 -5.85 -0.27 4.08
CA GLY A 79 -6.98 0.65 4.12
C GLY A 79 -7.26 1.32 2.78
N SER A 80 -6.21 1.70 2.05
CA SER A 80 -6.35 2.35 0.75
C SER A 80 -6.69 1.38 -0.38
N ALA A 81 -6.28 0.11 -0.31
CA ALA A 81 -6.50 -0.88 -1.38
C ALA A 81 -7.98 -1.11 -1.70
N GLY A 82 -8.83 -1.15 -0.67
CA GLY A 82 -10.27 -1.35 -0.83
C GLY A 82 -10.97 -0.20 -1.56
N MET A 83 -10.39 1.02 -1.56
CA MET A 83 -10.97 2.17 -2.26
C MET A 83 -10.81 2.07 -3.79
N PHE A 84 -9.81 1.32 -4.24
CA PHE A 84 -9.44 1.19 -5.66
C PHE A 84 -9.78 -0.20 -6.22
N GLY A 85 -10.46 -1.05 -5.46
CA GLY A 85 -10.80 -2.41 -5.89
C GLY A 85 -9.60 -3.36 -5.98
N TYR A 86 -8.47 -3.01 -5.35
CA TYR A 86 -7.28 -3.88 -5.32
C TYR A 86 -7.33 -4.84 -4.13
N ASP A 87 -8.36 -5.67 -4.08
CA ASP A 87 -8.64 -6.57 -2.94
C ASP A 87 -7.44 -7.44 -2.56
N ARG A 88 -6.70 -7.96 -3.54
CA ARG A 88 -5.51 -8.79 -3.28
C ARG A 88 -4.38 -8.00 -2.60
N VAL A 89 -4.18 -6.73 -2.97
CA VAL A 89 -3.21 -5.84 -2.31
C VAL A 89 -3.65 -5.58 -0.86
N GLY A 90 -4.95 -5.37 -0.64
CA GLY A 90 -5.51 -5.18 0.70
C GLY A 90 -5.32 -6.40 1.59
N GLU A 91 -5.60 -7.59 1.05
CA GLU A 91 -5.42 -8.86 1.75
C GLU A 91 -3.96 -9.10 2.15
N LEU A 92 -3.02 -8.88 1.22
CA LEU A 92 -1.59 -8.99 1.49
C LEU A 92 -1.12 -7.97 2.54
N GLY A 93 -1.59 -6.72 2.44
CA GLY A 93 -1.34 -5.69 3.46
C GLY A 93 -1.83 -6.11 4.85
N SER A 94 -3.01 -6.73 4.94
CA SER A 94 -3.54 -7.28 6.20
C SER A 94 -2.69 -8.44 6.74
N GLN A 95 -2.23 -9.35 5.87
CA GLN A 95 -1.39 -10.48 6.28
C GLN A 95 -0.03 -9.99 6.79
N ILE A 96 0.59 -9.01 6.10
CA ILE A 96 1.84 -8.38 6.53
C ILE A 96 1.67 -7.66 7.87
N GLU A 97 0.55 -6.94 8.05
CA GLU A 97 0.23 -6.29 9.33
C GLU A 97 0.16 -7.30 10.48
N GLN A 98 -0.53 -8.43 10.27
CA GLN A 98 -0.66 -9.49 11.26
C GLN A 98 0.67 -10.18 11.56
N ALA A 99 1.48 -10.46 10.54
CA ALA A 99 2.81 -11.04 10.71
C ALA A 99 3.75 -10.09 11.49
N ALA A 100 3.71 -8.79 11.19
CA ALA A 100 4.46 -7.78 11.95
C ALA A 100 3.99 -7.65 13.40
N LEU A 101 2.68 -7.76 13.67
CA LEU A 101 2.12 -7.81 15.03
C LEU A 101 2.54 -9.06 15.80
N ALA A 102 2.68 -10.19 15.12
CA ALA A 102 3.13 -11.45 15.71
C ALA A 102 4.66 -11.56 15.81
N GLU A 103 5.40 -10.56 15.34
CA GLU A 103 6.86 -10.57 15.21
C GLU A 103 7.38 -11.75 14.35
N ASP A 104 6.56 -12.22 13.41
CA ASP A 104 6.85 -13.38 12.58
C ASP A 104 7.60 -12.97 11.30
N VAL A 105 8.87 -12.60 11.48
CA VAL A 105 9.77 -12.11 10.41
C VAL A 105 9.87 -13.10 9.25
N ILE A 106 9.85 -14.40 9.54
CA ILE A 106 9.97 -15.49 8.56
C ILE A 106 8.82 -15.45 7.55
N HIS A 107 7.63 -15.03 7.99
CA HIS A 107 6.46 -14.94 7.13
C HIS A 107 6.29 -13.58 6.45
N ILE A 108 6.97 -12.51 6.91
CA ILE A 108 6.86 -11.19 6.28
C ILE A 108 7.53 -11.17 4.90
N GLU A 109 8.74 -11.73 4.78
CA GLU A 109 9.49 -11.74 3.51
C GLU A 109 8.72 -12.37 2.33
N PRO A 110 8.15 -13.58 2.44
CA PRO A 110 7.39 -14.17 1.33
C PRO A 110 6.13 -13.36 0.99
N LEU A 111 5.48 -12.73 1.96
CA LEU A 111 4.32 -11.86 1.71
C LEU A 111 4.71 -10.59 0.94
N LEU A 112 5.90 -10.01 1.21
CA LEU A 112 6.41 -8.87 0.44
C LEU A 112 6.78 -9.24 -0.99
N ILE A 113 7.26 -10.47 -1.21
CA ILE A 113 7.50 -11.00 -2.57
C ILE A 113 6.18 -11.12 -3.33
N GLU A 114 5.17 -11.73 -2.70
CA GLU A 114 3.85 -11.90 -3.32
C GLU A 114 3.15 -10.56 -3.60
N LEU A 115 3.34 -9.57 -2.72
CA LEU A 115 2.86 -8.21 -2.94
C LEU A 115 3.55 -7.53 -4.13
N GLU A 116 4.85 -7.74 -4.31
CA GLU A 116 5.58 -7.24 -5.49
C GLU A 116 5.03 -7.90 -6.76
N GLU A 117 4.86 -9.22 -6.77
CA GLU A 117 4.31 -9.95 -7.92
C GLU A 117 2.91 -9.43 -8.29
N THR A 118 2.03 -9.27 -7.29
CA THR A 118 0.70 -8.71 -7.47
C THR A 118 0.75 -7.30 -8.06
N TYR A 119 1.64 -6.45 -7.56
CA TYR A 119 1.85 -5.10 -8.10
C TYR A 119 2.31 -5.13 -9.57
N GLN A 120 3.25 -6.00 -9.92
CA GLN A 120 3.74 -6.15 -11.30
C GLN A 120 2.63 -6.62 -12.24
N GLU A 121 1.77 -7.55 -11.82
CA GLU A 121 0.61 -7.99 -12.60
C GLU A 121 -0.38 -6.86 -12.88
N ILE A 122 -0.68 -6.04 -11.86
CA ILE A 122 -1.57 -4.89 -12.01
C ILE A 122 -0.97 -3.89 -13.01
N ARG A 123 0.33 -3.57 -12.87
CA ARG A 123 1.04 -2.68 -13.79
C ARG A 123 1.03 -3.16 -15.24
N GLN A 124 1.17 -4.46 -15.46
CA GLN A 124 1.14 -5.05 -16.81
C GLN A 124 -0.24 -5.01 -17.45
N ARG A 125 -1.33 -5.05 -16.66
CA ARG A 125 -2.70 -4.98 -17.16
C ARG A 125 -3.16 -3.54 -17.42
N ALA A 126 -2.57 -2.57 -16.74
CA ALA A 126 -2.86 -1.15 -16.89
C ALA A 126 -2.14 -0.49 -18.08
N ALA A 127 -1.10 -1.14 -18.62
CA ALA A 127 -0.31 -0.69 -19.78
C ALA A 127 -0.95 -1.07 -21.12
#